data_AF-A0A3L7WAS7-F1
#
_entry.id   AF-A0A3L7WAS7-F1
#
_cell.length_a   1.000
_cell.length_b   1.000
_cell.length_c   1.000
_cell.angle_alpha   90.00
_cell.angle_beta   90.00
_cell.angle_gamma   90.00
#
_symmetry.space_group_name_H-M   'P 1'
#
loop_
_entity.id
_entity.type
_entity.pdbx_description
1 polymer ?
#
loop_
_entity_poly.entity_id
_entity_poly.type
_entity_poly.pdbx_seq_one_letter_code
_entity_poly.pdbx_strand_id
1 'polypeptide(L)' 'MAEEMLDALDRAGVRLTGPRRKLAALIERREGHFTAADLLKDAGRRRMGIGRATVFRLLELLSEQGLVERIDLPDGTHA' A
#
# COMPACT_ATOMS: atom_id res chain seq x y z
N MET A 1 -6.72 -12.20 3.48
CA MET A 1 -6.76 -12.34 2.02
C MET A 1 -5.34 -12.56 1.50
N ALA A 2 -4.48 -11.56 1.54
CA ALA A 2 -3.26 -11.21 0.81
C ALA A 2 -3.34 -11.41 -0.71
N GLU A 3 -4.05 -12.45 -1.14
CA GLU A 3 -4.15 -12.90 -2.51
C GLU A 3 -4.99 -11.95 -3.36
N GLU A 4 -6.15 -11.44 -2.92
CA GLU A 4 -7.02 -10.65 -3.80
C GLU A 4 -6.36 -9.36 -4.35
N MET A 5 -5.68 -8.59 -3.50
CA MET A 5 -4.98 -7.38 -3.92
C MET A 5 -3.73 -7.68 -4.76
N LEU A 6 -3.03 -8.77 -4.46
CA LEU A 6 -1.87 -9.19 -5.26
C LEU A 6 -2.30 -9.74 -6.61
N ASP A 7 -3.39 -10.52 -6.67
CA ASP A 7 -3.95 -11.08 -7.88
C ASP A 7 -4.52 -9.99 -8.80
N ALA A 8 -5.11 -8.95 -8.22
CA ALA A 8 -5.52 -7.77 -9.00
C ALA A 8 -4.31 -7.04 -9.62
N LEU A 9 -3.24 -6.84 -8.84
CA LEU A 9 -2.01 -6.24 -9.36
C LEU A 9 -1.32 -7.12 -10.42
N ASP A 10 -1.31 -8.44 -10.23
CA ASP A 10 -0.74 -9.39 -11.19
C ASP A 10 -1.52 -9.38 -12.52
N ARG A 11 -2.85 -9.41 -12.44
CA ARG A 11 -3.74 -9.27 -13.61
C ARG A 11 -3.58 -7.94 -14.33
N ALA A 12 -3.20 -6.88 -13.61
CA ALA A 12 -2.87 -5.58 -14.17
C ALA A 12 -1.45 -5.49 -14.77
N GLY A 13 -0.68 -6.59 -14.77
CA GLY A 13 0.69 -6.63 -15.30
C GLY A 13 1.72 -5.95 -14.38
N VAL A 14 1.36 -5.65 -13.13
CA VAL A 14 2.26 -5.01 -12.18
C VAL A 14 3.25 -6.03 -11.62
N ARG A 15 4.54 -5.82 -11.89
CA ARG A 15 5.60 -6.70 -11.37
C ARG A 15 5.58 -6.81 -9.83
N LEU A 16 5.26 -7.98 -9.30
CA LEU A 16 5.17 -8.24 -7.85
C LEU A 16 6.51 -8.61 -7.21
N THR A 17 7.28 -7.60 -6.79
CA THR A 17 8.53 -7.79 -6.03
C THR A 17 8.29 -8.13 -4.56
N GLY A 18 9.31 -8.66 -3.87
CA GLY A 18 9.25 -8.95 -2.43
C GLY A 18 8.73 -7.78 -1.56
N PRO A 19 9.27 -6.55 -1.72
CA PRO A 19 8.75 -5.37 -1.02
C PRO A 19 7.27 -5.08 -1.31
N ARG A 20 6.84 -5.18 -2.57
CA ARG A 20 5.43 -4.96 -2.96
C ARG A 20 4.50 -5.99 -2.31
N ARG A 21 4.88 -7.27 -2.33
CA ARG A 21 4.11 -8.35 -1.66
C ARG A 21 3.97 -8.12 -0.17
N LYS A 22 5.08 -7.80 0.50
CA LYS A 22 5.09 -7.51 1.94
C LYS A 22 4.21 -6.31 2.29
N LEU A 23 4.22 -5.25 1.48
CA LEU A 23 3.43 -4.05 1.73
C LEU A 23 1.94 -4.25 1.42
N ALA A 24 1.60 -4.94 0.33
CA ALA A 24 0.21 -5.29 0.03
C ALA A 24 -0.41 -6.13 1.15
N ALA A 25 0.32 -7.14 1.65
CA ALA A 25 -0.11 -7.94 2.80
C ALA A 25 -0.21 -7.13 4.11
N LEU A 26 0.50 -6.00 4.23
CA LEU A 26 0.38 -5.09 5.36
C LEU A 26 -0.91 -4.25 5.25
N ILE A 27 -1.19 -3.72 4.07
CA ILE A 27 -2.39 -2.91 3.80
C ILE A 27 -3.64 -3.76 4.01
N GLU A 28 -3.65 -4.98 3.47
CA GLU A 28 -4.84 -5.82 3.50
C GLU A 28 -5.22 -6.35 4.90
N ARG A 29 -4.27 -6.33 5.85
CA ARG A 29 -4.52 -6.68 7.26
C ARG A 29 -4.99 -5.51 8.10
N ARG A 30 -5.04 -4.29 7.53
CA ARG A 30 -5.51 -3.11 8.24
C ARG A 30 -7.02 -3.00 8.10
N GLU A 31 -7.65 -2.61 9.19
CA GLU A 31 -9.05 -2.22 9.22
C GLU A 31 -9.11 -0.69 9.28
N GLY A 32 -10.02 -0.10 8.49
CA GLY A 32 -10.19 1.36 8.42
C GLY A 32 -9.13 2.10 7.60
N HIS A 33 -9.15 3.42 7.70
CA HIS A 33 -8.26 4.31 6.94
C HIS A 33 -6.81 4.24 7.45
N PHE A 34 -5.85 4.51 6.58
CA PHE A 34 -4.44 4.50 6.92
C PHE A 34 -3.66 5.50 6.08
N THR A 35 -2.70 6.16 6.73
CA THR A 35 -1.83 7.11 6.05
C THR A 35 -0.60 6.44 5.46
N ALA A 36 0.03 7.08 4.47
CA ALA A 36 1.36 6.67 4.02
C ALA A 36 2.39 6.67 5.17
N ALA A 37 2.22 7.57 6.16
CA ALA A 37 3.07 7.61 7.34
C ALA A 37 2.85 6.39 8.25
N ASP A 38 1.61 5.90 8.38
CA ASP A 38 1.30 4.69 9.14
C ASP A 38 1.94 3.45 8.51
N LEU A 39 1.88 3.34 7.19
CA LEU A 39 2.53 2.25 6.46
C LEU A 39 4.05 2.28 6.64
N LEU A 40 4.67 3.47 6.60
CA LEU A 40 6.10 3.62 6.84
C LEU A 40 6.49 3.23 8.28
N LYS A 41 5.70 3.68 9.26
CA LYS A 41 5.90 3.37 10.67
C LYS A 41 5.84 1.87 10.92
N ASP A 42 4.84 1.19 10.35
CA ASP A 42 4.67 -0.25 10.52
C ASP A 42 5.73 -1.06 9.77
N ALA A 43 6.08 -0.63 8.55
CA ALA A 43 7.16 -1.25 7.80
C ALA A 43 8.51 -1.16 8.54
N GLY A 44 8.77 -0.03 9.20
CA GLY A 44 9.92 0.17 10.09
C GLY A 44 9.86 -0.74 11.32
N ARG A 45 8.73 -0.76 12.04
CA ARG A 45 8.52 -1.61 13.22
C ARG A 45 8.74 -3.09 12.92
N ARG A 46 8.29 -3.56 11.75
CA ARG A 46 8.43 -4.94 11.28
C ARG A 46 9.75 -5.22 10.56
N ARG A 47 10.67 -4.25 10.52
CA ARG A 47 11.99 -4.33 9.84
C ARG A 47 11.88 -4.85 8.39
N MET A 48 10.88 -4.39 7.66
CA MET A 48 10.56 -4.93 6.32
C MET A 48 11.55 -4.49 5.23
N GLY A 49 12.42 -3.50 5.50
CA GLY A 49 13.36 -2.95 4.54
C GLY A 49 12.68 -2.15 3.42
N ILE A 50 11.51 -1.56 3.71
CA ILE A 50 10.69 -0.83 2.73
C ILE A 50 10.85 0.66 2.96
N GLY A 51 11.29 1.37 1.93
CA GLY A 51 11.47 2.83 1.97
C GLY A 51 10.23 3.60 1.51
N ARG A 52 10.24 4.91 1.76
CA ARG A 52 9.19 5.87 1.37
C ARG A 52 8.80 5.73 -0.10
N ALA A 53 9.77 5.73 -1.01
CA ALA A 53 9.47 5.65 -2.44
C ALA A 53 8.72 4.37 -2.84
N THR A 54 8.94 3.24 -2.16
CA THR A 54 8.21 1.99 -2.41
C THR A 54 6.77 2.07 -1.92
N VAL A 55 6.54 2.73 -0.77
CA VAL A 55 5.18 2.94 -0.24
C VAL A 55 4.35 3.76 -1.20
N PHE A 56 4.83 4.94 -1.57
CA PHE A 56 4.08 5.84 -2.45
C PHE A 56 3.83 5.22 -3.83
N ARG A 57 4.83 4.57 -4.43
CA ARG A 57 4.64 3.88 -5.72
C ARG A 57 3.64 2.74 -5.66
N LEU A 58 3.54 2.02 -4.54
CA LEU A 58 2.52 0.99 -4.41
C LEU A 58 1.12 1.60 -4.25
N LEU A 59 0.99 2.65 -3.43
CA LEU A 59 -0.30 3.33 -3.24
C LEU A 59 -0.83 3.91 -4.56
N GLU A 60 0.05 4.48 -5.38
CA GLU A 60 -0.29 4.95 -6.73
C GLU A 60 -0.80 3.81 -7.60
N LEU A 61 -0.06 2.70 -7.70
CA LEU A 61 -0.49 1.52 -8.46
C LEU A 61 -1.83 0.96 -7.97
N LEU A 62 -2.03 0.87 -6.65
CA LEU A 62 -3.28 0.41 -6.08
C LEU A 62 -4.44 1.36 -6.41
N SER A 63 -4.19 2.67 -6.36
CA SER A 63 -5.20 3.69 -6.69
C SER A 63 -5.56 3.66 -8.17
N GLU A 64 -4.58 3.48 -9.07
CA GLU A 64 -4.80 3.33 -10.51
C GLU A 64 -5.65 2.09 -10.84
N GLN A 65 -5.53 1.03 -10.04
CA GLN A 65 -6.34 -0.19 -10.19
C GLN A 65 -7.68 -0.13 -9.43
N GLY A 66 -8.01 0.98 -8.75
CA GLY A 66 -9.22 1.11 -7.95
C GLY A 66 -9.26 0.21 -6.71
N LEU A 67 -8.10 -0.31 -6.26
CA LEU A 67 -7.97 -1.19 -5.10
C LEU A 67 -7.88 -0.41 -3.78
N VAL A 68 -7.46 0.84 -3.86
CA VAL A 68 -7.52 1.79 -2.75
C VAL A 68 -8.07 3.11 -3.26
N GLU A 69 -8.84 3.80 -2.43
CA GLU A 69 -9.32 5.15 -2.71
C GLU A 69 -8.48 6.14 -1.92
N ARG A 70 -8.05 7.21 -2.58
CA ARG A 70 -7.35 8.32 -1.93
C ARG A 70 -8.38 9.33 -1.44
N ILE A 71 -8.43 9.54 -0.13
CA ILE A 71 -9.28 10.54 0.49
C ILE A 71 -8.41 11.78 0.75
N ASP A 72 -8.69 12.87 0.05
CA ASP A 72 -8.09 14.17 0.38
C ASP A 72 -8.92 14.80 1.50
N LEU A 73 -8.34 14.91 2.71
CA LEU A 73 -9.02 15.57 3.81
C LEU A 73 -9.07 17.10 3.57
N PRO A 74 -10.13 17.79 4.03
CA PRO A 74 -10.32 19.23 3.80
C PRO A 74 -9.18 20.13 4.33
N ASP A 75 -8.33 19.61 5.22
CA ASP A 75 -7.23 20.32 5.86
C ASP A 75 -5.88 20.14 5.13
N GLY A 76 -5.84 19.41 4.01
CA GLY A 76 -4.62 19.15 3.26
C GLY A 76 -3.70 18.10 3.89
N THR A 77 -4.12 17.44 4.98
CA THR A 77 -3.36 16.36 5.59
C THR A 77 -3.66 15.06 4.86
N HIS A 78 -2.65 14.45 4.24
CA HIS A 78 -2.81 13.15 3.58
C HIS A 78 -2.94 12.06 4.63
N ALA A 79 -4.16 11.54 4.79
CA ALA A 79 -4.40 10.35 5.56
C ALA A 79 -4.23 9.08 4.72
#